data_AF-A0A822AIN4-F1
#
_entry.id   AF-A0A822AIN4-F1
#
_cell.length_a   1.000
_cell.length_b   1.000
_cell.length_c   1.000
_cell.angle_alpha   90.00
_cell.angle_beta   90.00
_cell.angle_gamma   90.00
#
_symmetry.space_group_name_H-M   'P 1'
#
loop_
_entity.id
_entity.type
_entity.pdbx_description
1 polymer ?
#
loop_
_entity_poly.entity_id
_entity_poly.type
_entity_poly.pdbx_seq_one_letter_code
_entity_poly.pdbx_strand_id
1 'polypeptide(L)'
;MGFFIRHLHQHITELHREQQGNMPANFQVFRGQGLSIEDFEKMKKTKGRLMSFNNFLSTSRNREISFNNFARPAAFNTNSVGILFIMNIDTAICTKSSTAFAE
;
A
#
# COMPACT_ATOMS: atom_id res chain seq x y z
N MET A 1 -26.64 -6.82 -1.07
CA MET A 1 -25.25 -6.32 -0.98
C MET A 1 -24.23 -7.40 -0.58
N GLY A 2 -24.57 -8.43 0.22
CA GLY A 2 -23.62 -9.50 0.57
C GLY A 2 -23.06 -10.30 -0.63
N PHE A 3 -23.88 -10.56 -1.65
CA PHE A 3 -23.42 -11.24 -2.88
C PHE A 3 -22.31 -10.47 -3.60
N PHE A 4 -22.43 -9.14 -3.72
CA PHE A 4 -21.43 -8.31 -4.37
C PHE A 4 -20.11 -8.31 -3.60
N ILE A 5 -20.16 -8.20 -2.27
CA ILE A 5 -18.97 -8.23 -1.42
C ILE A 5 -18.27 -9.60 -1.49
N ARG A 6 -19.03 -10.70 -1.50
CA ARG A 6 -18.48 -12.05 -1.70
C ARG A 6 -17.81 -12.19 -3.05
N HIS A 7 -18.45 -11.73 -4.12
CA HIS A 7 -17.89 -11.79 -5.47
C HIS A 7 -16.63 -10.92 -5.60
N LEU A 8 -16.63 -9.72 -5.04
CA LEU A 8 -15.45 -8.84 -4.98
C LEU A 8 -14.30 -9.53 -4.24
N HIS A 9 -14.58 -10.13 -3.08
CA HIS A 9 -13.57 -10.85 -2.31
C HIS A 9 -12.99 -12.03 -3.09
N GLN A 10 -13.84 -12.84 -3.72
CA GLN A 10 -13.40 -13.96 -4.56
C GLN A 10 -12.48 -13.50 -5.69
N HIS A 11 -12.86 -12.41 -6.36
CA HIS A 11 -12.06 -11.84 -7.45
C HIS A 11 -10.71 -11.31 -6.97
N ILE A 12 -10.66 -10.63 -5.82
CA ILE A 12 -9.39 -10.17 -5.23
C ILE A 12 -8.49 -11.35 -4.85
N THR A 13 -9.05 -12.42 -4.29
CA THR A 13 -8.31 -13.63 -3.93
C THR A 13 -7.73 -14.33 -5.17
N GLU A 14 -8.48 -14.39 -6.27
CA GLU A 14 -8.00 -14.95 -7.54
C GLU A 14 -6.85 -14.14 -8.12
N LEU A 15 -7.01 -12.81 -8.24
CA LEU A 15 -5.94 -11.90 -8.69
C LEU A 15 -4.69 -11.99 -7.80
N HIS A 16 -4.87 -12.13 -6.49
CA HIS A 16 -3.75 -12.29 -5.56
C HIS A 16 -2.98 -13.59 -5.80
N ARG A 17 -3.70 -14.70 -6.04
CA ARG A 17 -3.08 -16.00 -6.35
C ARG A 17 -2.25 -15.95 -7.63
N GLU A 18 -2.75 -15.27 -8.67
CA GLU A 18 -2.01 -15.05 -9.92
C GLU A 18 -0.73 -14.23 -9.69
N GLN A 19 -0.79 -13.21 -8.84
CA GLN A 19 0.37 -12.36 -8.52
C GLN A 19 1.41 -13.05 -7.63
N GLN A 20 0.98 -13.93 -6.72
CA GLN A 20 1.87 -14.66 -5.81
C GLN A 20 2.80 -15.63 -6.55
N GLY A 21 2.33 -16.30 -7.59
CA GLY A 21 3.13 -17.27 -8.35
C GLY A 21 4.41 -16.68 -8.97
N ASN A 22 4.44 -15.37 -9.19
CA ASN A 22 5.56 -14.64 -9.79
C ASN A 22 6.27 -13.69 -8.80
N MET A 23 6.06 -13.84 -7.49
CA MET A 23 6.65 -12.96 -6.48
C MET A 23 7.90 -13.58 -5.82
N PRO A 24 9.02 -12.84 -5.76
CA PRO A 24 10.17 -13.28 -4.96
C PRO A 24 9.84 -13.16 -3.46
N ALA A 25 10.56 -13.93 -2.64
CA ALA A 25 10.33 -14.00 -1.18
C ALA A 25 10.42 -12.64 -0.48
N ASN A 26 11.32 -11.79 -0.98
CA ASN A 26 11.47 -10.41 -0.52
C ASN A 26 11.51 -9.48 -1.72
N PHE A 27 10.73 -8.41 -1.68
CA PHE A 27 10.76 -7.40 -2.73
C PHE A 27 10.45 -6.01 -2.21
N GLN A 28 10.93 -5.01 -2.93
CA GLN A 28 10.67 -3.62 -2.63
C GLN A 28 9.56 -3.09 -3.54
N VAL A 29 8.64 -2.35 -2.95
CA VAL A 29 7.61 -1.59 -3.67
C VAL A 29 7.61 -0.15 -3.22
N PHE A 30 7.15 0.70 -4.13
CA PHE A 30 7.09 2.13 -3.96
C PHE A 30 5.66 2.60 -4.06
N ARG A 31 5.27 3.54 -3.21
CA ARG A 31 3.96 4.22 -3.27
C ARG A 31 4.16 5.71 -3.13
N GLY A 32 3.70 6.48 -4.11
CA GLY A 32 3.64 7.93 -3.99
C GLY A 32 2.27 8.37 -3.51
N GLN A 33 2.21 9.36 -2.62
CA GLN A 33 0.96 9.95 -2.16
C GLN A 33 1.20 11.36 -1.58
N GLY A 34 0.20 12.23 -1.69
CA GLY A 34 0.12 13.47 -0.92
C GLY A 34 -0.38 13.24 0.48
N LEU A 35 0.28 13.86 1.45
CA LEU A 35 -0.13 13.83 2.84
C LEU A 35 -0.30 15.26 3.35
N SER A 36 -1.27 15.50 4.24
CA SER A 36 -1.38 16.79 4.92
C SER A 36 -0.10 17.08 5.71
N ILE A 37 0.24 18.36 5.88
CA ILE A 37 1.41 18.76 6.68
C ILE A 37 1.27 18.26 8.13
N GLU A 38 0.04 18.29 8.68
CA GLU A 38 -0.26 17.82 10.03
C GLU A 38 -0.01 16.32 10.20
N ASP A 39 -0.50 15.50 9.25
CA ASP A 39 -0.27 14.06 9.27
C ASP A 39 1.22 13.74 9.06
N PHE A 40 1.93 14.52 8.25
CA PHE A 40 3.37 14.37 8.06
C PHE A 40 4.14 14.62 9.37
N GLU A 41 3.82 15.68 10.09
CA GLU A 41 4.44 15.98 11.38
C GLU A 41 4.07 14.94 12.45
N LYS A 42 2.84 14.41 12.42
CA LYS A 42 2.44 13.28 13.26
C LYS A 42 3.27 12.04 12.94
N MET A 43 3.43 11.71 11.67
CA MET A 43 4.23 10.57 11.21
C MET A 43 5.70 10.66 11.66
N LYS A 44 6.31 11.85 11.58
CA LYS A 44 7.67 12.09 12.07
C LYS A 44 7.80 11.78 13.57
N LYS A 45 6.80 12.19 14.37
CA LYS A 45 6.77 11.93 15.81
C LYS A 45 6.51 10.46 16.15
N THR A 46 5.81 9.73 15.29
CA THR A 46 5.48 8.30 15.49
C THR A 46 6.45 7.34 14.78
N LYS A 47 7.67 7.80 14.43
CA LYS A 47 8.68 6.95 13.79
C LYS A 47 8.95 5.68 14.64
N GLY A 48 9.00 4.53 13.98
CA GLY A 48 9.17 3.23 14.64
C GLY A 48 7.88 2.57 15.13
N ARG A 49 6.72 3.22 14.98
CA ARG A 49 5.40 2.63 15.23
C ARG A 49 4.80 2.02 13.97
N LEU A 50 3.77 1.21 14.15
CA LEU A 50 2.99 0.64 13.06
C LEU A 50 2.07 1.70 12.43
N MET A 51 1.88 1.59 11.12
CA MET A 51 0.99 2.44 10.33
C MET A 51 -0.06 1.58 9.66
N SER A 52 -1.32 1.96 9.80
CA SER A 52 -2.44 1.35 9.08
C SER A 52 -2.88 2.25 7.92
N PHE A 53 -3.34 1.62 6.85
CA PHE A 53 -3.98 2.28 5.72
C PHE A 53 -5.44 1.87 5.69
N ASN A 54 -6.35 2.85 5.55
CA ASN A 54 -7.79 2.58 5.47
C ASN A 54 -8.27 2.14 4.08
N ASN A 55 -7.34 2.08 3.11
CA ASN A 55 -7.63 1.89 1.70
C ASN A 55 -6.70 0.82 1.13
N PHE A 56 -7.06 0.27 -0.04
CA PHE A 56 -6.16 -0.63 -0.77
C PHE A 56 -4.81 0.03 -1.11
N LEU A 57 -3.77 -0.79 -1.06
CA LEU A 57 -2.41 -0.37 -1.36
C LEU A 57 -2.12 -0.46 -2.86
N SER A 58 -2.33 0.64 -3.59
CA SER A 58 -1.75 0.80 -4.93
C SER A 58 -0.24 1.08 -4.80
N THR A 59 0.58 0.21 -5.36
CA THR A 59 2.05 0.25 -5.28
C THR A 59 2.66 -0.21 -6.61
N SER A 60 3.89 0.22 -6.88
CA SER A 60 4.66 -0.20 -8.06
C SER A 60 6.05 -0.66 -7.67
N ARG A 61 6.61 -1.64 -8.39
CA ARG A 61 8.04 -2.00 -8.29
C ARG A 61 8.96 -0.97 -8.95
N ASN A 62 8.42 -0.14 -9.85
CA ASN A 62 9.18 0.94 -10.46
C ASN A 62 9.04 2.22 -9.63
N ARG A 63 10.15 2.66 -9.05
CA ARG A 63 10.26 3.88 -8.25
C ARG A 63 9.78 5.11 -9.01
N GLU A 64 10.13 5.23 -10.28
CA GLU A 64 9.82 6.43 -11.07
C GLU A 64 8.33 6.60 -11.31
N ILE A 65 7.60 5.50 -11.51
CA ILE A 65 6.14 5.55 -11.67
C ILE A 65 5.50 6.12 -10.40
N SER A 66 5.87 5.58 -9.23
CA SER A 66 5.34 6.04 -7.95
C SER A 66 5.74 7.48 -7.64
N PHE A 67 6.96 7.89 -7.99
CA PHE A 67 7.44 9.24 -7.75
C PHE A 67 6.82 10.27 -8.72
N ASN A 68 6.96 10.07 -10.02
CA ASN A 68 6.58 11.04 -11.05
C ASN A 68 5.06 11.19 -11.16
N ASN A 69 4.30 10.12 -10.97
CA ASN A 69 2.85 10.15 -11.22
C ASN A 69 2.02 10.41 -9.96
N PHE A 70 2.57 10.18 -8.77
CA PHE A 70 1.80 10.27 -7.52
C PHE A 70 2.43 11.16 -6.46
N ALA A 71 3.72 10.97 -6.12
CA ALA A 71 4.36 11.76 -5.07
C ALA A 71 4.62 13.21 -5.51
N ARG A 72 5.24 13.40 -6.68
CA ARG A 72 5.59 14.72 -7.21
C ARG A 72 4.36 15.58 -7.53
N PRO A 73 3.32 15.07 -8.21
CA PRO A 73 2.11 15.85 -8.48
C PRO A 73 1.41 16.30 -7.20
N ALA A 74 1.41 15.43 -6.19
CA ALA A 74 0.79 15.76 -4.91
C ALA A 74 1.50 16.91 -4.17
N ALA A 75 2.82 17.07 -4.34
CA ALA A 75 3.58 18.14 -3.71
C ALA A 75 3.23 19.55 -4.22
N PHE A 76 2.52 19.68 -5.34
CA PHE A 76 2.10 20.99 -5.86
C PHE A 76 0.90 21.59 -5.13
N ASN A 77 0.20 20.83 -4.27
CA ASN A 77 -0.88 21.39 -3.46
C ASN A 77 -0.31 22.12 -2.25
N THR A 78 -0.80 23.33 -1.99
CA THR A 78 -0.28 24.28 -0.98
C THR A 78 -0.27 23.75 0.45
N ASN A 79 -1.18 22.82 0.80
CA ASN A 79 -1.31 22.27 2.15
C ASN A 79 -0.90 20.79 2.27
N SER A 80 -0.14 20.28 1.30
CA SER A 80 0.28 18.87 1.32
C SER A 80 1.75 18.68 0.98
N VAL A 81 2.33 17.63 1.55
CA VAL A 81 3.68 17.17 1.25
C VAL A 81 3.55 15.92 0.37
N GLY A 82 4.28 15.90 -0.75
CA GLY A 82 4.44 14.71 -1.58
C GLY A 82 5.39 13.72 -0.91
N ILE A 83 4.90 12.52 -0.59
CA ILE A 83 5.68 11.47 0.07
C ILE A 83 5.83 10.27 -0.86
N LEU A 84 7.05 9.73 -0.91
CA LEU A 84 7.34 8.46 -1.53
C LEU A 84 7.63 7.42 -0.43
N PHE A 85 6.69 6.51 -0.21
CA PHE A 85 6.88 5.36 0.65
C PHE A 85 7.73 4.31 -0.07
N ILE A 86 8.73 3.81 0.64
CA ILE A 86 9.55 2.67 0.23
C ILE A 86 9.21 1.54 1.21
N MET A 87 8.58 0.49 0.72
CA MET A 87 8.10 -0.63 1.52
C MET A 87 8.85 -1.90 1.10
N ASN A 88 9.47 -2.55 2.07
CA ASN A 88 10.06 -3.88 1.89
C ASN A 88 9.03 -4.91 2.32
N ILE A 89 8.62 -5.76 1.38
CA ILE A 89 7.64 -6.80 1.60
C ILE A 89 8.37 -8.12 1.78
N ASP A 90 8.13 -8.76 2.92
CA ASP A 90 8.54 -10.13 3.21
C ASP A 90 7.30 -11.02 3.13
N THR A 91 7.26 -11.90 2.14
CA THR A 91 6.10 -12.75 1.90
C THR A 91 5.87 -13.76 3.02
N ALA A 92 6.92 -14.20 3.72
CA ALA A 92 6.80 -15.16 4.82
C ALA A 92 6.08 -14.57 6.04
N ILE A 93 6.17 -13.25 6.23
CA ILE A 93 5.41 -12.53 7.27
C ILE A 93 3.96 -12.36 6.82
N CYS A 94 3.73 -11.99 5.55
CA CYS A 94 2.37 -11.80 5.02
C CYS A 94 1.51 -13.06 5.09
N THR A 95 2.05 -14.24 4.76
CA THR A 95 1.30 -15.51 4.80
C THR A 95 0.88 -15.90 6.22
N LYS A 96 1.61 -15.45 7.25
CA LYS A 96 1.27 -15.72 8.66
C LYS A 96 0.23 -14.76 9.22
N SER A 97 0.02 -13.62 8.57
CA SER A 97 -0.85 -12.53 9.07
C SER A 97 -2.25 -12.53 8.45
N SER A 98 -2.55 -13.42 7.50
CA SER A 98 -3.87 -13.47 6.87
C SER A 98 -4.89 -14.13 7.79
N THR A 99 -5.46 -13.37 8.71
CA THR A 99 -6.73 -13.75 9.35
C THR A 99 -7.81 -13.83 8.28
N ALA A 100 -8.46 -14.98 8.15
CA ALA A 100 -9.56 -15.18 7.21
C ALA A 100 -10.66 -14.13 7.45
N PHE A 101 -11.10 -13.46 6.39
CA PHE A 101 -12.34 -12.70 6.42
C PHE A 101 -13.48 -13.72 6.45
N ALA A 102 -13.96 -14.02 7.66
CA ALA A 102 -15.17 -14.79 8.03
C ALA A 102 -15.68 -15.86 7.04
N GLU A 103 -15.67 -17.12 7.47
CA GLU A 103 -16.33 -18.26 6.79
C GLU A 103 -17.85 -18.08 6.63
#